data_AF-A0A7W8LMI1-F1
#
_entry.id   AF-A0A7W8LMI1-F1
#
_cell.length_a   1.000
_cell.length_b   1.000
_cell.length_c   1.000
_cell.angle_alpha   90.00
_cell.angle_beta   90.00
_cell.angle_gamma   90.00
#
_symmetry.space_group_name_H-M   'P 1'
#
loop_
_entity.id
_entity.type
_entity.pdbx_description
1 polymer ?
#
loop_
_entity_poly.entity_id
_entity_poly.type
_entity_poly.pdbx_seq_one_letter_code
_entity_poly.pdbx_strand_id
1 'polypeptide(L)'
;MTIDEAKQYIKTVRWQYAKTYVPAPHEYTVLDWKPETKQQMIEFADFILANGYKEQFYSKTFTVLRIDEYKYWSMNFLTENTNLINRTFIDDERKSKIVRFVQSTAFKHVYKMSLKDVEEQMLIKDYDLEMTHKVSF
;
A
#
# COMPACT_ATOMS: atom_id res chain seq x y z
N MET A 1 -9.98 5.32 18.18
CA MET A 1 -10.14 3.86 18.28
C MET A 1 -8.86 3.19 18.74
N THR A 2 -8.96 1.94 19.21
CA THR A 2 -7.86 1.01 19.53
C THR A 2 -7.45 0.18 18.30
N ILE A 3 -6.35 -0.57 18.41
CA ILE A 3 -5.92 -1.48 17.34
C ILE A 3 -6.93 -2.60 17.05
N ASP A 4 -7.63 -3.11 18.07
CA ASP A 4 -8.62 -4.17 17.90
C ASP A 4 -9.91 -3.65 17.25
N GLU A 5 -10.33 -2.43 17.61
CA GLU A 5 -11.43 -1.73 16.94
C GLU A 5 -11.10 -1.46 15.47
N ALA A 6 -9.86 -1.05 15.16
CA ALA A 6 -9.38 -0.88 13.80
C ALA A 6 -9.44 -2.20 13.01
N LYS A 7 -8.94 -3.29 13.60
CA LYS A 7 -9.02 -4.64 12.99
C LYS A 7 -10.46 -5.09 12.76
N GLN A 8 -11.37 -4.76 13.67
CA GLN A 8 -12.78 -5.06 13.49
C GLN A 8 -13.38 -4.26 12.33
N TYR A 9 -13.10 -2.95 12.23
CA TYR A 9 -13.52 -2.13 11.09
C TYR A 9 -13.00 -2.69 9.75
N ILE A 10 -11.71 -3.03 9.68
CA ILE A 10 -11.08 -3.58 8.47
C ILE A 10 -11.81 -4.83 7.96
N LYS A 11 -12.27 -5.70 8.87
CA LYS A 11 -13.00 -6.93 8.55
C LYS A 11 -14.46 -6.70 8.13
N THR A 12 -15.07 -5.57 8.52
CA THR A 12 -16.50 -5.32 8.29
C THR A 12 -16.78 -4.60 6.97
N VAL A 13 -15.75 -4.03 6.33
CA VAL A 13 -15.85 -3.29 5.07
C VAL A 13 -15.37 -4.11 3.88
N ARG A 14 -15.91 -3.79 2.70
CA ARG A 14 -15.48 -4.37 1.43
C ARG A 14 -14.18 -3.69 0.97
N TRP A 15 -13.24 -4.48 0.47
CA TRP A 15 -12.05 -3.99 -0.21
C TRP A 15 -12.10 -4.32 -1.70
N GLN A 16 -11.69 -3.37 -2.54
CA GLN A 16 -11.71 -3.49 -3.98
C GLN A 16 -10.33 -3.18 -4.55
N TYR A 17 -9.77 -4.09 -5.33
CA TYR A 17 -8.55 -3.85 -6.06
C TYR A 17 -8.72 -2.76 -7.12
N ALA A 18 -7.81 -1.77 -7.12
CA ALA A 18 -7.77 -0.66 -8.07
C ALA A 18 -7.16 -1.11 -9.41
N LYS A 19 -8.02 -1.41 -10.39
CA LYS A 19 -7.61 -1.86 -11.74
C LYS A 19 -6.93 -0.76 -12.58
N THR A 20 -7.23 0.49 -12.29
CA THR A 20 -6.83 1.65 -13.09
C THR A 20 -5.42 2.16 -12.81
N TYR A 21 -4.76 1.66 -11.75
CA TYR A 21 -3.43 2.14 -11.34
C TYR A 21 -2.45 0.98 -11.08
N VAL A 22 -2.08 0.30 -12.16
CA VAL A 22 -1.19 -0.88 -12.16
C VAL A 22 0.20 -0.63 -11.53
N PRO A 23 0.85 0.55 -11.66
CA PRO A 23 2.18 0.77 -11.09
C PRO A 23 2.22 0.70 -9.56
N ALA A 24 1.13 1.08 -8.88
CA ALA A 24 0.99 0.97 -7.44
C ALA A 24 -0.27 0.19 -7.08
N PRO A 25 -0.20 -1.14 -7.12
CA PRO A 25 -1.33 -2.00 -6.82
C PRO A 25 -1.79 -1.75 -5.38
N HIS A 26 -3.04 -1.36 -5.23
CA HIS A 26 -3.67 -1.14 -3.94
C HIS A 26 -5.13 -1.54 -4.01
N GLU A 27 -5.72 -1.73 -2.84
CA GLU A 27 -7.14 -1.88 -2.64
C GLU A 27 -7.70 -0.64 -1.95
N TYR A 28 -8.99 -0.43 -2.09
CA TYR A 28 -9.67 0.67 -1.41
C TYR A 28 -11.04 0.23 -0.91
N THR A 29 -11.52 0.94 0.09
CA THR A 29 -12.91 0.92 0.56
C THR A 29 -13.49 2.33 0.42
N VAL A 30 -14.76 2.45 0.04
CA VAL A 30 -15.47 3.74 -0.02
C VAL A 30 -16.69 3.73 0.88
N LEU A 31 -16.99 4.90 1.45
CA LEU A 31 -18.09 5.08 2.38
C LEU A 31 -19.45 4.67 1.77
N ASP A 32 -19.66 4.97 0.50
CA ASP A 32 -20.92 4.70 -0.20
C ASP A 32 -21.30 3.20 -0.23
N TRP A 33 -20.35 2.29 -0.10
CA TRP A 33 -20.64 0.86 -0.02
C TRP A 33 -21.22 0.43 1.32
N LYS A 34 -20.96 1.20 2.38
CA LYS A 34 -21.42 0.90 3.73
C LYS A 34 -21.57 2.17 4.58
N PRO A 35 -22.56 3.04 4.29
CA PRO A 35 -22.68 4.36 4.90
C PRO A 35 -22.79 4.34 6.42
N GLU A 36 -23.34 3.26 7.00
CA GLU A 36 -23.45 3.08 8.45
C GLU A 36 -22.09 2.98 9.15
N THR A 37 -21.00 2.72 8.42
CA THR A 37 -19.64 2.70 8.95
C THR A 37 -18.93 4.07 8.93
N LYS A 38 -19.63 5.17 8.58
CA LYS A 38 -19.04 6.52 8.47
C LYS A 38 -18.18 6.89 9.66
N GLN A 39 -18.73 6.75 10.87
CA GLN A 39 -18.03 7.14 12.09
C GLN A 39 -16.75 6.30 12.29
N GLN A 40 -16.83 4.98 12.06
CA GLN A 40 -15.68 4.08 12.16
C GLN A 40 -14.61 4.39 11.09
N MET A 41 -15.02 4.80 9.89
CA MET A 41 -14.10 5.20 8.82
C MET A 41 -13.34 6.48 9.19
N ILE A 42 -14.04 7.49 9.74
CA ILE A 42 -13.41 8.74 10.21
C ILE A 42 -12.45 8.43 11.36
N GLU A 43 -12.89 7.66 12.36
CA GLU A 43 -12.05 7.28 13.49
C GLU A 43 -10.83 6.45 13.06
N PHE A 44 -10.95 5.64 12.01
CA PHE A 44 -9.83 4.88 11.47
C PHE A 44 -8.87 5.78 10.70
N ALA A 45 -9.36 6.78 9.96
CA ALA A 45 -8.52 7.81 9.35
C ALA A 45 -7.76 8.63 10.39
N ASP A 46 -8.42 9.06 11.47
CA ASP A 46 -7.77 9.72 12.62
C ASP A 46 -6.71 8.82 13.24
N PHE A 47 -7.02 7.53 13.42
CA PHE A 47 -6.09 6.55 13.95
C PHE A 47 -4.84 6.38 13.08
N ILE A 48 -5.00 6.35 11.74
CA ILE A 48 -3.90 6.36 10.78
C ILE A 48 -3.04 7.61 10.94
N LEU A 49 -3.66 8.79 11.02
CA LEU A 49 -2.91 10.05 11.13
C LEU A 49 -2.13 10.16 12.44
N ALA A 50 -2.70 9.68 13.54
CA ALA A 50 -2.09 9.76 14.87
C ALA A 50 -0.98 8.72 15.10
N ASN A 51 -1.08 7.53 14.50
CA ASN A 51 -0.18 6.40 14.80
C ASN A 51 0.69 5.97 13.60
N GLY A 52 0.44 6.53 12.42
CA GLY A 52 1.20 6.22 11.21
C GLY A 52 2.55 6.93 11.15
N TYR A 53 3.39 6.47 10.23
CA TYR A 53 4.67 7.10 9.89
C TYR A 53 4.58 7.78 8.52
N LYS A 54 5.52 8.69 8.24
CA LYS A 54 5.60 9.36 6.93
C LYS A 54 6.25 8.43 5.92
N GLU A 55 5.57 8.17 4.82
CA GLU A 55 6.10 7.39 3.69
C GLU A 55 6.02 8.24 2.43
N GLN A 56 7.12 8.32 1.69
CA GLN A 56 7.18 9.02 0.42
C GLN A 56 6.75 8.08 -0.72
N PHE A 57 5.86 8.56 -1.56
CA PHE A 57 5.38 7.89 -2.75
C PHE A 57 5.44 8.87 -3.92
N TYR A 58 6.43 8.68 -4.81
CA TYR A 58 6.87 9.67 -5.79
C TYR A 58 7.11 11.04 -5.12
N SER A 59 6.51 12.11 -5.64
CA SER A 59 6.65 13.46 -5.12
C SER A 59 5.72 13.77 -3.93
N LYS A 60 4.95 12.80 -3.43
CA LYS A 60 3.98 13.00 -2.36
C LYS A 60 4.37 12.25 -1.09
N THR A 61 4.11 12.85 0.06
CA THR A 61 4.29 12.20 1.37
C THR A 61 2.93 11.89 1.97
N PHE A 62 2.74 10.63 2.35
CA PHE A 62 1.52 10.16 3.01
C PHE A 62 1.82 9.79 4.46
N THR A 63 0.81 9.89 5.33
CA THR A 63 0.85 9.20 6.62
C THR A 63 0.31 7.78 6.40
N VAL A 64 1.12 6.78 6.73
CA VAL A 64 0.82 5.37 6.50
C VAL A 64 0.84 4.62 7.82
N LEU A 65 -0.19 3.81 8.06
CA LEU A 65 -0.26 2.93 9.22
C LEU A 65 -0.10 1.47 8.78
N ARG A 66 0.69 0.68 9.50
CA ARG A 66 0.79 -0.77 9.30
C ARG A 66 -0.10 -1.49 10.31
N ILE A 67 -0.97 -2.37 9.82
CA ILE A 67 -1.74 -3.31 10.63
C ILE A 67 -1.70 -4.67 9.93
N ASP A 68 -1.19 -5.67 10.65
CA ASP A 68 -0.96 -7.02 10.13
C ASP A 68 -0.14 -6.96 8.82
N GLU A 69 -0.63 -7.53 7.72
CA GLU A 69 0.10 -7.62 6.44
C GLU A 69 -0.07 -6.38 5.53
N TYR A 70 -0.82 -5.36 5.99
CA TYR A 70 -1.22 -4.23 5.16
C TYR A 70 -0.71 -2.89 5.68
N LYS A 71 -0.40 -2.00 4.74
CA LYS A 71 -0.29 -0.55 4.90
C LYS A 71 -1.64 0.09 4.60
N TYR A 72 -2.04 1.11 5.36
CA TYR A 72 -3.28 1.86 5.20
C TYR A 72 -3.03 3.37 5.12
N TRP A 73 -3.77 4.08 4.27
CA TRP A 73 -3.72 5.54 4.20
C TRP A 73 -5.06 6.15 3.76
N SER A 74 -5.35 7.35 4.24
CA SER A 74 -6.44 8.21 3.73
C SER A 74 -5.88 9.20 2.71
N MET A 75 -6.71 9.58 1.73
CA MET A 75 -6.37 10.64 0.76
C MET A 75 -6.69 12.05 1.28
N ASN A 76 -7.52 12.15 2.33
CA ASN A 76 -8.00 13.43 2.81
C ASN A 76 -7.12 13.96 3.94
N PHE A 77 -6.80 15.25 3.84
CA PHE A 77 -6.07 15.97 4.90
C PHE A 77 -6.96 16.19 6.14
N LEU A 78 -8.26 16.42 5.89
CA LEU A 78 -9.30 16.57 6.89
C LEU A 78 -10.08 15.26 7.01
N THR A 79 -10.09 14.66 8.20
CA THR A 79 -10.62 13.32 8.40
C THR A 79 -12.13 13.26 8.35
N GLU A 80 -12.84 14.35 8.66
CA GLU A 80 -14.30 14.46 8.55
C GLU A 80 -14.82 14.31 7.12
N ASN A 81 -13.96 14.58 6.13
CA ASN A 81 -14.25 14.41 4.70
C ASN A 81 -13.80 13.04 4.18
N THR A 82 -13.34 12.14 5.06
CA THR A 82 -12.92 10.80 4.64
C THR A 82 -14.10 10.01 4.11
N ASN A 83 -14.06 9.77 2.80
CA ASN A 83 -14.98 8.90 2.08
C ASN A 83 -14.29 7.69 1.45
N LEU A 84 -12.96 7.59 1.56
CA LEU A 84 -12.15 6.53 0.96
C LEU A 84 -10.91 6.26 1.82
N ILE A 85 -10.62 4.98 2.04
CA ILE A 85 -9.37 4.51 2.66
C ILE A 85 -8.73 3.50 1.73
N ASN A 86 -7.43 3.66 1.51
CA ASN A 86 -6.63 2.76 0.71
C ASN A 86 -5.86 1.78 1.60
N ARG A 87 -5.54 0.61 1.05
CA ARG A 87 -4.56 -0.31 1.60
C ARG A 87 -3.70 -0.97 0.53
N THR A 88 -2.50 -1.39 0.91
CA THR A 88 -1.67 -2.28 0.08
C THR A 88 -0.89 -3.22 0.97
N PHE A 89 -0.41 -4.34 0.42
CA PHE A 89 0.46 -5.26 1.16
C PHE A 89 1.77 -4.56 1.54
N ILE A 90 2.32 -4.90 2.71
CA ILE A 90 3.67 -4.46 3.10
C ILE A 90 4.68 -5.08 2.12
N ASP A 91 5.66 -4.28 1.66
CA ASP A 91 6.56 -4.58 0.51
C ASP A 91 7.26 -5.95 0.57
N ASP A 92 7.49 -6.51 1.74
CA ASP A 92 8.14 -7.82 1.91
C ASP A 92 7.26 -8.99 1.43
N GLU A 93 5.94 -8.87 1.49
CA GLU A 93 5.05 -9.88 0.94
C GLU A 93 5.00 -9.81 -0.61
N ARG A 94 5.13 -8.60 -1.16
CA ARG A 94 5.27 -8.37 -2.60
C ARG A 94 6.59 -8.93 -3.14
N LYS A 95 7.72 -8.67 -2.43
CA LYS A 95 9.03 -9.25 -2.72
C LYS A 95 9.01 -10.78 -2.62
N SER A 96 8.42 -11.34 -1.56
CA SER A 96 8.37 -12.81 -1.40
C SER A 96 7.49 -13.52 -2.45
N LYS A 97 6.40 -12.91 -2.91
CA LYS A 97 5.59 -13.44 -4.03
C LYS A 97 6.35 -13.39 -5.36
N ILE A 98 7.09 -12.31 -5.63
CA ILE A 98 7.97 -12.20 -6.81
C ILE A 98 9.11 -13.23 -6.75
N VAL A 99 9.79 -13.35 -5.62
CA VAL A 99 10.87 -14.33 -5.41
C VAL A 99 10.35 -15.75 -5.65
N ARG A 100 9.19 -16.12 -5.08
CA ARG A 100 8.56 -17.44 -5.33
C ARG A 100 8.21 -17.65 -6.80
N PHE A 101 7.73 -16.63 -7.49
CA PHE A 101 7.38 -16.69 -8.92
C PHE A 101 8.61 -16.84 -9.82
N VAL A 102 9.67 -16.07 -9.57
CA VAL A 102 10.95 -16.10 -10.31
C VAL A 102 11.70 -17.42 -10.09
N GLN A 103 11.56 -18.01 -8.90
CA GLN A 103 12.12 -19.32 -8.59
C GLN A 103 11.39 -20.48 -9.28
N SER A 104 10.18 -20.26 -9.80
CA SER A 104 9.40 -21.30 -10.49
C SER A 104 10.09 -21.81 -11.76
N THR A 105 9.91 -23.09 -12.04
CA THR A 105 10.50 -23.76 -13.21
C THR A 105 10.02 -23.14 -14.53
N ALA A 106 8.75 -22.71 -14.57
CA ALA A 106 8.15 -22.07 -15.74
C ALA A 106 8.82 -20.73 -16.07
N PHE A 107 9.12 -19.91 -15.06
CA PHE A 107 9.74 -18.60 -15.28
C PHE A 107 11.19 -18.73 -15.77
N LYS A 108 11.99 -19.58 -15.11
CA LYS A 108 13.39 -19.83 -15.52
C LYS A 108 13.51 -20.34 -16.95
N HIS A 109 12.55 -21.18 -17.38
CA HIS A 109 12.54 -21.74 -18.73
C HIS A 109 12.19 -20.70 -19.80
N VAL A 110 11.20 -19.84 -19.53
CA VAL A 110 10.68 -18.86 -20.50
C VAL A 110 11.59 -17.64 -20.62
N TYR A 111 12.05 -17.09 -19.49
CA TYR A 111 12.73 -15.80 -19.46
C TYR A 111 14.25 -15.90 -19.42
N LYS A 112 14.81 -17.09 -19.13
CA LYS A 112 16.26 -17.34 -19.01
C LYS A 112 16.98 -16.38 -18.04
N MET A 113 16.26 -15.79 -17.10
CA MET A 113 16.78 -14.86 -16.10
C MET A 113 16.98 -15.58 -14.76
N SER A 114 18.05 -15.23 -14.06
CA SER A 114 18.30 -15.66 -12.69
C SER A 114 17.56 -14.76 -11.68
N LEU A 115 17.46 -15.22 -10.43
CA LEU A 115 16.91 -14.40 -9.35
C LEU A 115 17.71 -13.11 -9.17
N LYS A 116 19.04 -13.19 -9.35
CA LYS A 116 19.95 -12.04 -9.28
C LYS A 116 19.66 -11.01 -10.37
N ASP A 117 19.36 -11.45 -11.60
CA ASP A 117 19.01 -10.52 -12.69
C ASP A 117 17.68 -9.78 -12.41
N VAL A 118 16.73 -10.45 -11.74
CA VAL A 118 15.47 -9.82 -11.35
C VAL A 118 15.67 -8.88 -10.16
N GLU A 119 16.47 -9.27 -9.18
CA GLU A 119 16.84 -8.43 -8.04
C GLU A 119 17.58 -7.17 -8.51
N GLU A 120 18.54 -7.29 -9.42
CA GLU A 120 19.22 -6.13 -10.03
C GLU A 120 18.24 -5.22 -10.76
N GLN A 121 17.26 -5.75 -11.50
CA GLN A 121 16.23 -4.91 -12.16
C GLN A 121 15.23 -4.26 -11.18
N MET A 122 14.94 -4.90 -10.05
CA MET A 122 14.13 -4.30 -8.99
C MET A 122 14.91 -3.22 -8.25
N LEU A 123 16.19 -3.47 -7.97
CA LEU A 123 17.11 -2.52 -7.35
C LEU A 123 17.40 -1.32 -8.26
N ILE A 124 17.53 -1.50 -9.58
CA ILE A 124 17.68 -0.39 -10.53
C ILE A 124 16.46 0.54 -10.50
N LYS A 125 15.25 -0.01 -10.31
CA LYS A 125 14.02 0.80 -10.18
C LYS A 125 13.92 1.52 -8.84
N ASP A 126 14.42 0.90 -7.77
CA ASP A 126 14.55 1.55 -6.45
C ASP A 126 15.69 2.61 -6.47
N TYR A 127 16.74 2.42 -7.29
CA TYR A 127 17.86 3.37 -7.47
C TYR A 127 17.49 4.58 -8.34
N ASP A 128 16.65 4.40 -9.37
CA ASP A 128 16.07 5.52 -10.14
C ASP A 128 15.14 6.38 -9.28
N LEU A 129 14.48 5.79 -8.28
CA LEU A 129 13.72 6.54 -7.26
C LEU A 129 14.65 7.36 -6.37
N GLU A 130 15.79 6.81 -5.94
CA GLU A 130 16.80 7.54 -5.14
C GLU A 130 17.53 8.65 -5.92
N MET A 131 17.77 8.47 -7.23
CA MET A 131 18.45 9.47 -8.08
C MET A 131 17.61 10.72 -8.36
N THR A 132 16.27 10.63 -8.33
CA THR A 132 15.41 11.83 -8.37
C THR A 132 15.47 12.68 -7.09
N HIS A 133 16.07 12.18 -6.01
CA HIS A 133 16.30 12.93 -4.76
C HIS A 133 17.64 13.69 -4.72
N LYS A 134 18.44 13.67 -5.79
CA LYS A 134 19.70 14.44 -5.89
C LYS A 134 19.70 15.41 -7.07
N VAL A 135 18.69 16.25 -7.21
CA VAL A 135 18.87 17.57 -7.84
C VAL A 135 18.10 18.60 -7.02
N SER A 136 18.77 19.17 -6.04
CA SER A 136 18.37 20.42 -5.40
C SER A 136 19.29 21.52 -5.91
N PHE A 137 18.69 22.58 -6.45
CA PHE A 137 19.18 23.95 -6.34
C PHE A 137 18.08 24.76 -5.67
#